data_AF-A0ABD1CY72-F1
#
_entry.id   AF-A0ABD1CY72-F1
#
_cell.length_a   1.000
_cell.length_b   1.000
_cell.length_c   1.000
_cell.angle_alpha   90.00
_cell.angle_beta   90.00
_cell.angle_gamma   90.00
#
_symmetry.space_group_name_H-M   'P 1'
#
loop_
_entity.id
_entity.type
_entity.pdbx_description
1 polymer ?
#
loop_
_entity_poly.entity_id
_entity_poly.type
_entity_poly.pdbx_seq_one_letter_code
_entity_poly.pdbx_strand_id
1 'polypeptide(L)' 'MADQQQYFLKWNDFQTNMVTSFRHLRNEKSFTDVTLACEGQTCKAHKMVLSACSPYFKSLLE' A
#
# COMPACT_ATOMS: atom_id res chain seq x y z
N MET A 1 31.24 -5.62 -31.17
CA MET A 1 30.34 -5.93 -30.04
C MET A 1 29.17 -4.97 -30.18
N ALA A 2 27.94 -5.46 -30.34
CA ALA A 2 26.79 -4.57 -30.50
C ALA A 2 26.52 -3.87 -29.16
N ASP A 3 26.48 -2.54 -29.15
CA ASP A 3 26.13 -1.75 -27.98
C ASP A 3 24.74 -2.15 -27.47
N GLN A 4 24.66 -2.59 -26.22
CA GLN A 4 23.39 -2.89 -25.55
C GLN A 4 22.67 -1.57 -25.25
N GLN A 5 21.67 -1.24 -26.05
CA GLN A 5 20.75 -0.14 -25.75
C GLN A 5 19.94 -0.44 -24.49
N GLN A 6 20.03 0.46 -23.51
CA GLN A 6 19.20 0.44 -22.30
C GLN A 6 18.03 1.41 -22.47
N TYR A 7 16.82 0.93 -22.21
CA TYR A 7 15.60 1.71 -22.24
C TYR A 7 15.05 1.87 -20.83
N PHE A 8 14.58 3.08 -20.50
CA PHE A 8 13.91 3.38 -19.24
C PHE A 8 12.46 3.75 -19.50
N LEU A 9 11.54 2.96 -18.96
CA LEU A 9 10.12 3.26 -18.94
C LEU A 9 9.77 3.98 -17.64
N LYS A 10 9.17 5.16 -17.77
CA LYS A 10 8.62 5.92 -16.65
C LYS A 10 7.13 6.11 -16.88
N TRP A 11 6.34 5.68 -15.92
CA TRP A 11 4.94 6.07 -15.86
C TRP A 11 4.81 7.31 -14.98
N ASN A 12 4.56 8.46 -15.60
CA ASN A 12 4.58 9.75 -14.92
C ASN A 12 3.55 9.86 -13.79
N ASP A 13 2.39 9.20 -13.94
CA ASP A 13 1.31 9.26 -12.95
C ASP A 13 1.28 8.07 -11.99
N PHE A 14 2.32 7.23 -11.98
CA PHE A 14 2.35 6.00 -11.17
C PHE A 14 2.03 6.26 -9.70
N GLN A 15 2.66 7.27 -9.08
CA GLN A 15 2.45 7.58 -7.68
C GLN A 15 0.99 7.96 -7.38
N THR A 16 0.42 8.86 -8.18
CA THR A 16 -0.98 9.31 -8.03
C THR A 16 -1.96 8.15 -8.23
N ASN A 17 -1.71 7.33 -9.25
CA ASN A 17 -2.56 6.17 -9.56
C ASN A 17 -2.49 5.14 -8.43
N MET A 18 -1.31 4.83 -7.92
CA MET A 18 -1.13 3.90 -6.79
C MET A 18 -1.85 4.38 -5.53
N VAL A 19 -1.70 5.65 -5.14
CA VAL A 19 -2.38 6.22 -3.97
C VAL A 19 -3.90 6.17 -4.14
N THR A 20 -4.39 6.49 -5.34
CA THR A 20 -5.82 6.45 -5.66
C THR A 20 -6.36 5.02 -5.60
N SER A 21 -5.64 4.06 -6.18
CA SER A 21 -6.01 2.64 -6.13
C SER A 21 -6.07 2.11 -4.71
N PHE A 22 -5.06 2.36 -3.86
CA PHE A 22 -5.10 1.91 -2.47
C PHE A 22 -6.23 2.55 -1.66
N ARG A 23 -6.59 3.80 -1.95
CA ARG A 23 -7.78 4.45 -1.37
C ARG A 23 -9.06 3.71 -1.74
N HIS A 24 -9.21 3.31 -3.01
CA HIS A 24 -10.37 2.54 -3.47
C HIS A 24 -10.43 1.16 -2.78
N LEU A 25 -9.31 0.43 -2.75
CA LEU A 25 -9.22 -0.86 -2.08
C LEU A 25 -9.58 -0.77 -0.59
N ARG A 26 -9.18 0.31 0.08
CA ARG A 26 -9.56 0.56 1.48
C ARG A 26 -11.06 0.80 1.63
N ASN A 27 -11.65 1.63 0.76
CA ASN A 27 -13.07 1.96 0.81
C ASN A 27 -13.95 0.72 0.55
N GLU A 28 -13.53 -0.14 -0.40
CA GLU A 28 -14.21 -1.39 -0.73
C GLU A 28 -13.91 -2.52 0.26
N LYS A 29 -12.97 -2.32 1.19
CA LYS A 29 -12.45 -3.36 2.10
C LYS A 29 -11.90 -4.58 1.34
N SER A 30 -11.38 -4.35 0.14
CA SER A 30 -10.77 -5.34 -0.74
C SER A 30 -9.32 -5.60 -0.32
N PHE A 31 -8.92 -6.87 -0.29
CA PHE A 31 -7.57 -7.33 0.07
C PHE A 31 -7.09 -6.86 1.46
N THR A 32 -8.00 -6.51 2.37
CA THR A 32 -7.64 -6.20 3.75
C THR A 32 -7.21 -7.48 4.48
N ASP A 33 -6.06 -7.45 5.12
CA ASP A 33 -5.40 -8.57 5.80
C ASP A 33 -5.23 -8.32 7.31
N VAL A 34 -5.72 -7.19 7.83
CA VAL A 34 -5.77 -6.86 9.25
C VAL A 34 -7.07 -6.17 9.62
N THR A 35 -7.55 -6.43 10.84
CA THR A 35 -8.65 -5.69 11.47
C THR A 35 -8.16 -5.09 12.78
N LEU A 36 -8.21 -3.77 12.90
CA LEU A 36 -7.91 -3.05 14.14
C LEU A 36 -9.19 -2.93 14.96
N ALA A 37 -9.12 -3.17 16.26
CA ALA A 37 -10.24 -3.01 17.19
C ALA A 37 -9.87 -2.01 18.29
N CYS A 38 -10.74 -1.04 18.55
CA CYS A 38 -10.56 -0.04 19.61
C CYS A 38 -11.92 0.45 20.09
N GLU A 39 -12.13 0.52 21.41
CA GLU A 39 -13.37 1.03 22.04
C GLU A 39 -14.67 0.44 21.45
N GLY A 40 -14.67 -0.87 21.18
CA GLY A 40 -15.83 -1.57 20.60
C GLY A 40 -16.05 -1.32 19.10
N GLN A 41 -15.22 -0.50 18.45
CA GLN A 41 -15.23 -0.30 17.01
C GLN A 41 -14.18 -1.17 16.33
N THR A 42 -14.42 -1.49 15.06
CA THR A 42 -13.47 -2.25 14.23
C THR A 42 -13.22 -1.56 12.89
N CYS A 43 -11.99 -1.66 12.39
CA CYS A 43 -11.57 -1.11 11.12
C CYS A 43 -10.72 -2.12 10.35
N LYS A 44 -11.16 -2.52 9.15
CA LYS A 44 -10.36 -3.34 8.24
C LYS A 44 -9.35 -2.46 7.50
N ALA A 45 -8.11 -2.94 7.37
CA ALA A 45 -7.02 -2.20 6.75
C ALA A 45 -6.01 -3.15 6.07
N HIS A 46 -4.97 -2.56 5.48
CA HIS A 46 -3.87 -3.27 4.81
C HIS A 46 -2.61 -3.18 5.68
N LYS A 47 -2.04 -4.32 6.09
CA LYS A 47 -0.82 -4.39 6.91
C LYS A 47 0.32 -3.64 6.24
N MET A 48 0.55 -3.90 4.95
CA MET A 48 1.61 -3.24 4.17
C MET A 48 1.55 -1.72 4.29
N VAL A 49 0.36 -1.13 4.12
CA VAL A 49 0.19 0.33 4.16
C VAL A 49 0.41 0.86 5.58
N LEU A 50 -0.11 0.18 6.61
CA LEU A 50 0.10 0.57 8.00
C LEU A 50 1.58 0.50 8.40
N SER A 51 2.28 -0.58 8.04
CA SER A 51 3.72 -0.75 8.31
C SER A 51 4.57 0.27 7.57
N ALA A 52 4.22 0.64 6.34
CA ALA A 52 4.94 1.66 5.59
C ALA A 52 4.80 3.08 6.19
N CYS A 53 3.67 3.36 6.84
CA CYS A 53 3.36 4.70 7.37
C CYS A 53 3.57 4.86 8.88
N SER A 54 3.81 3.79 9.64
CA SER A 54 3.95 3.85 11.09
C SER A 54 4.96 2.82 11.61
N PRO A 55 6.07 3.26 12.25
CA PRO A 55 7.03 2.35 12.86
C PRO A 55 6.40 1.42 13.92
N TYR A 56 5.41 1.93 14.66
CA TYR A 56 4.67 1.12 15.64
C TYR A 56 3.92 -0.02 14.93
N PHE A 57 3.11 0.29 13.92
CA PHE A 57 2.39 -0.75 13.19
C PHE A 57 3.33 -1.70 12.46
N LYS A 58 4.46 -1.21 11.95
CA LYS A 58 5.51 -2.06 11.40
C LYS A 58 5.98 -3.09 12.42
N SER A 59 6.39 -2.65 13.60
CA SER A 59 6.85 -3.55 14.68
C SER A 59 5.77 -4.48 15.24
N LEU A 60 4.50 -4.12 15.08
CA LEU A 60 3.37 -4.91 15.58
C LEU A 60 2.89 -5.98 14.58
N LEU A 61 3.08 -5.74 13.28
CA LEU A 61 2.51 -6.55 12.20
C LEU A 61 3.55 -7.39 11.44
N GLU A 62 4.84 -7.06 11.58
CA GLU A 62 6.02 -7.86 11.18
C GLU A 62 6.55 -8.64 12.38
#